data_AF-A0A4Y2UCQ7-F1
#
_entry.id   AF-A0A4Y2UCQ7-F1
#
_cell.length_a   1.000
_cell.length_b   1.000
_cell.length_c   1.000
_cell.angle_alpha   90.00
_cell.angle_beta   90.00
_cell.angle_gamma   90.00
#
_symmetry.space_group_name_H-M   'P 1'
#
loop_
_entity.id
_entity.type
_entity.pdbx_description
1 polymer ?
#
loop_
_entity_poly.entity_id
_entity_poly.type
_entity_poly.pdbx_seq_one_letter_code
_entity_poly.pdbx_strand_id
1 'polypeptide(L)'
;MRRFLKQNSVKDMSPVLITVLGTTIPDEIKIWFINQKIQNFIDRPRQCTKCYSFAHASRICDRTNVCFLCGEEHVGPCQGPEKCINCKGPHNAKSTSCPAYIKEGKILEFKCRNHITTSEARRVYHLQNMKYSEVVKSPPASAELQNTVTLKFEALLQSVNEKFESLIQSVNEKFEKQTAFFAEMLHKTIESIMQNMYKIIAQSLETTTSPTRKKKLPKNLDLSYKPSYAMGCRWQERARYLVVLFFQSKNFVFYFAPFQRLLSNVLNPFFLTQ
;
A
#
# COMPACT_ATOMS: atom_id res chain seq x y z
N MET A 1 -32.81 -39.98 -54.83
CA MET A 1 -31.82 -38.89 -54.62
C MET A 1 -32.51 -37.54 -54.82
N ARG A 2 -32.81 -36.78 -53.75
CA ARG A 2 -33.32 -35.40 -53.89
C ARG A 2 -32.14 -34.49 -54.17
N ARG A 3 -32.07 -33.91 -55.37
CA ARG A 3 -31.12 -32.84 -55.70
C ARG A 3 -31.50 -31.62 -54.85
N PHE A 4 -30.64 -31.26 -53.89
CA PHE A 4 -30.73 -29.96 -53.24
C PHE A 4 -30.38 -28.90 -54.28
N LEU A 5 -31.38 -28.14 -54.73
CA LEU A 5 -31.14 -26.92 -55.49
C LEU A 5 -30.39 -25.95 -54.58
N LYS A 6 -29.14 -25.64 -54.91
CA LYS A 6 -28.41 -24.51 -54.31
C LYS A 6 -29.18 -23.25 -54.68
N GLN A 7 -29.98 -22.72 -53.76
CA GLN A 7 -30.62 -21.42 -53.92
C GLN A 7 -29.53 -20.34 -53.88
N ASN A 8 -28.90 -20.09 -55.03
CA ASN A 8 -28.02 -18.94 -55.27
C ASN A 8 -28.84 -17.64 -55.51
N SER A 9 -30.02 -17.52 -54.91
CA SER A 9 -30.69 -16.24 -54.80
C SER A 9 -30.41 -15.73 -53.39
N VAL A 10 -29.48 -14.79 -53.26
CA VAL A 10 -29.40 -13.94 -52.07
C VAL A 10 -30.70 -13.16 -52.04
N LYS A 11 -31.74 -13.73 -51.42
CA LYS A 11 -32.90 -12.93 -51.04
C LYS A 11 -32.39 -11.94 -50.00
N ASP A 12 -32.61 -10.66 -50.23
CA ASP A 12 -32.37 -9.61 -49.24
C ASP A 12 -33.18 -9.93 -47.99
N MET A 13 -32.58 -10.69 -47.07
CA MET A 13 -33.17 -10.98 -45.77
C MET A 13 -32.72 -9.87 -44.82
N SER A 14 -33.70 -9.23 -44.18
CA SER A 14 -33.43 -8.27 -43.12
C SER A 14 -32.60 -8.93 -42.02
N PRO A 15 -31.46 -8.35 -41.61
CA PRO A 15 -30.66 -8.91 -40.54
C PRO A 15 -31.46 -8.94 -39.24
N VAL A 16 -31.33 -10.02 -38.48
CA VAL A 16 -31.94 -10.18 -37.15
C VAL A 16 -30.88 -9.93 -36.09
N LEU A 17 -31.19 -9.06 -35.12
CA LEU A 17 -30.32 -8.83 -33.97
C LEU A 17 -30.50 -9.95 -32.96
N ILE A 18 -29.42 -10.65 -32.64
CA ILE A 18 -29.38 -11.72 -31.64
C ILE A 18 -28.58 -11.22 -30.45
N THR A 19 -29.18 -11.23 -29.26
CA THR A 19 -28.51 -10.88 -28.01
C THR A 19 -28.10 -12.18 -27.31
N VAL A 20 -26.78 -12.39 -27.18
CA VAL A 20 -26.23 -13.54 -26.44
C VAL A 20 -25.96 -13.10 -25.00
N LEU A 21 -26.52 -13.83 -24.04
CA LEU A 21 -26.21 -13.65 -22.63
C LEU A 21 -24.99 -14.51 -22.29
N GLY A 22 -23.81 -13.90 -22.24
CA GLY A 22 -22.55 -14.60 -21.97
C GLY A 22 -21.34 -13.68 -22.06
N THR A 23 -20.16 -14.25 -21.82
CA THR A 23 -18.87 -13.55 -21.90
C THR A 23 -18.24 -13.61 -23.30
N THR A 24 -18.69 -14.54 -24.14
CA THR A 24 -18.15 -14.76 -25.49
C THR A 24 -19.29 -14.87 -26.50
N ILE A 25 -19.01 -14.40 -27.72
CA ILE A 25 -19.95 -14.47 -28.84
C ILE A 25 -19.55 -15.68 -29.70
N PRO A 26 -20.45 -16.65 -29.97
CA PRO A 26 -20.14 -17.76 -30.85
C PRO A 26 -20.06 -17.30 -32.31
N ASP A 27 -19.16 -17.90 -33.09
CA ASP A 27 -18.99 -17.60 -34.52
C ASP A 27 -20.19 -18.07 -35.36
N GLU A 28 -20.86 -19.14 -34.91
CA GLU A 28 -22.00 -19.75 -35.58
C GLU A 28 -23.11 -20.08 -34.58
N ILE A 29 -24.35 -19.91 -35.01
CA ILE A 29 -25.54 -20.33 -34.26
C ILE A 29 -26.35 -21.31 -35.10
N LYS A 30 -26.79 -22.39 -34.46
CA LYS A 30 -27.70 -23.34 -35.08
C LYS A 30 -29.14 -22.92 -34.81
N ILE A 31 -29.86 -22.58 -35.87
CA ILE A 31 -31.29 -22.26 -35.82
C ILE A 31 -32.00 -23.38 -36.58
N TRP A 32 -32.71 -24.24 -35.84
CA TRP A 32 -33.30 -25.48 -36.36
C TRP A 32 -32.27 -26.43 -36.98
N PHE A 33 -32.34 -26.61 -38.31
CA PHE A 33 -31.48 -27.49 -39.10
C PHE A 33 -30.42 -26.71 -39.89
N ILE A 34 -30.29 -25.40 -39.65
CA ILE A 34 -29.39 -24.50 -40.37
C ILE A 34 -28.34 -23.96 -39.40
N ASN A 35 -27.07 -24.05 -39.77
CA ASN A 35 -25.98 -23.34 -39.11
C ASN A 35 -25.78 -21.99 -39.80
N GLN A 36 -25.90 -20.90 -39.04
CA GLN A 36 -25.76 -19.54 -39.54
C GLN A 36 -24.54 -18.87 -38.91
N LYS A 37 -23.67 -18.32 -39.75
CA LYS A 37 -22.56 -17.48 -39.28
C LYS A 37 -23.11 -16.18 -38.70
N ILE A 38 -22.62 -15.84 -37.51
CA ILE A 38 -22.96 -14.59 -36.83
C ILE A 38 -21.99 -13.50 -37.29
N GLN A 39 -22.51 -12.30 -37.50
CA GLN A 39 -21.70 -11.11 -37.69
C GLN A 39 -21.81 -10.22 -36.46
N ASN A 40 -20.67 -9.67 -36.06
CA ASN A 40 -20.61 -8.74 -34.96
C ASN A 40 -21.40 -7.47 -35.29
N PHE A 41 -22.33 -7.11 -34.41
CA PHE A 41 -23.07 -5.87 -34.52
C PHE A 41 -22.24 -4.72 -33.96
N ILE A 42 -21.79 -3.83 -34.84
CA ILE A 42 -21.07 -2.61 -34.46
C ILE A 42 -22.08 -1.48 -34.30
N ASP A 43 -22.20 -0.97 -33.08
CA ASP A 43 -23.03 0.20 -32.79
C ASP A 43 -22.62 1.41 -33.62
N ARG A 44 -23.60 2.24 -34.00
CA ARG A 44 -23.32 3.56 -34.58
C ARG A 44 -22.87 4.53 -33.47
N PRO A 45 -21.89 5.42 -33.73
CA PRO A 45 -21.50 6.46 -32.79
C PRO A 45 -22.70 7.28 -32.34
N ARG A 46 -23.01 7.24 -31.04
CA ARG A 46 -24.11 8.01 -30.46
C ARG A 46 -23.65 9.45 -30.23
N GLN A 47 -24.39 10.39 -30.81
CA GLN A 47 -24.20 11.82 -30.59
C GLN A 47 -25.23 12.34 -29.60
N CYS A 48 -24.79 13.22 -28.70
CA CYS A 48 -25.70 14.01 -27.87
C CYS A 48 -26.59 14.89 -28.76
N THR A 49 -27.88 14.91 -28.51
CA THR A 49 -28.84 15.69 -29.31
C THR A 49 -28.82 17.18 -28.98
N LYS A 50 -28.31 17.56 -27.80
CA LYS A 50 -28.21 18.96 -27.36
C LYS A 50 -26.92 19.62 -27.84
N CYS A 51 -25.77 18.97 -27.59
CA CYS A 51 -24.45 19.55 -27.86
C CYS A 51 -23.64 18.84 -28.97
N TYR A 52 -24.19 17.80 -29.60
CA TYR A 52 -23.54 17.02 -30.67
C TYR A 52 -22.18 16.40 -30.32
N SER A 53 -21.84 16.34 -29.02
CA SER A 53 -20.65 15.64 -28.53
C SER A 53 -20.85 14.12 -28.51
N PHE A 54 -19.77 13.37 -28.76
CA PHE A 54 -19.72 11.91 -28.61
C PHE A 54 -19.30 11.44 -27.20
N ALA A 55 -19.02 12.37 -26.29
CA ALA A 55 -18.48 12.04 -24.97
C ALA A 55 -19.52 11.44 -24.02
N HIS A 56 -20.79 11.83 -24.15
CA HIS A 56 -21.87 11.49 -23.22
C HIS A 56 -23.20 11.27 -23.94
N ALA A 57 -24.12 10.58 -23.26
CA ALA A 57 -25.50 10.41 -23.72
C ALA A 57 -26.33 11.68 -23.48
N SER A 58 -27.30 11.97 -24.34
CA SER A 58 -28.15 13.18 -24.26
C SER A 58 -28.83 13.39 -22.91
N ARG A 59 -29.11 12.31 -22.17
CA ARG A 59 -29.79 12.35 -20.86
C ARG A 59 -28.92 12.94 -19.74
N ILE A 60 -27.60 12.87 -19.89
CA ILE A 60 -26.60 13.35 -18.91
C ILE A 60 -26.05 14.72 -19.35
N CYS A 61 -26.68 15.35 -20.36
CA CYS A 61 -26.17 16.59 -20.92
C CYS A 61 -26.75 17.80 -20.19
N ASP A 62 -25.88 18.53 -19.52
CA ASP A 62 -26.19 19.79 -18.83
C ASP A 62 -25.99 21.03 -19.72
N ARG A 63 -25.52 20.82 -20.96
CA ARG A 63 -25.32 21.92 -21.92
C ARG A 63 -26.64 22.33 -22.56
N THR A 64 -26.68 23.60 -22.93
CA THR A 64 -27.65 24.24 -23.82
C THR A 64 -27.68 23.60 -25.21
N ASN A 65 -28.78 23.82 -25.93
CA ASN A 65 -28.93 23.33 -27.30
C ASN A 65 -28.08 24.19 -28.24
N VAL A 66 -27.11 23.57 -28.90
CA VAL A 66 -26.26 24.23 -29.90
C VAL A 66 -26.76 23.88 -31.31
N CYS A 67 -26.45 24.72 -32.29
CA CYS A 67 -26.78 24.43 -33.68
C CYS A 67 -25.87 23.34 -34.26
N PHE A 68 -26.45 22.38 -35.00
CA PHE A 68 -25.67 21.33 -35.67
C PHE A 68 -24.86 21.83 -36.87
N LEU A 69 -25.23 22.97 -37.47
CA LEU A 69 -24.56 23.55 -38.63
C LEU A 69 -23.33 24.35 -38.21
N CYS A 70 -23.48 25.34 -37.33
CA CYS A 70 -22.40 26.26 -36.95
C CYS A 70 -21.77 25.97 -35.57
N GLY A 71 -22.38 25.12 -34.74
CA GLY A 71 -21.89 24.79 -33.39
C GLY A 71 -22.16 25.83 -32.31
N GLU A 72 -22.80 26.96 -32.65
CA GLU A 72 -23.11 28.06 -31.73
C GLU A 72 -24.58 28.04 -31.28
N GLU A 73 -24.88 28.73 -30.19
CA GLU A 73 -26.24 28.93 -29.70
C GLU A 73 -26.93 30.07 -30.44
N HIS A 74 -28.08 29.80 -31.04
CA HIS A 74 -28.92 30.84 -31.64
C HIS A 74 -30.39 30.43 -31.67
N VAL A 75 -31.27 31.43 -31.73
CA VAL A 75 -32.72 31.26 -31.88
C VAL A 75 -33.08 31.61 -33.32
N GLY A 76 -33.71 30.69 -34.04
CA GLY A 76 -34.11 30.89 -35.45
C GLY A 76 -33.16 30.21 -36.47
N PRO A 77 -33.34 30.48 -37.78
CA PRO A 77 -32.56 29.84 -38.83
C PRO A 77 -31.07 30.20 -38.72
N CYS A 78 -30.22 29.20 -38.98
CA CYS A 78 -28.78 29.38 -38.90
C CYS A 78 -28.27 30.21 -40.09
N GLN A 79 -27.55 31.29 -39.82
CA GLN A 79 -26.88 32.14 -40.83
C GLN A 79 -25.36 32.00 -40.77
N GLY A 80 -24.82 31.23 -39.82
CA GLY A 80 -23.39 31.03 -39.66
C GLY A 80 -22.81 30.03 -40.67
N PRO A 81 -21.50 30.11 -40.96
CA PRO A 81 -20.83 29.11 -41.79
C PRO A 81 -20.86 27.74 -41.11
N GLU A 82 -20.83 26.67 -41.92
CA GLU A 82 -20.78 25.30 -41.39
C GLU A 82 -19.47 25.06 -40.63
N LYS A 83 -19.58 24.64 -39.37
CA LYS A 83 -18.46 24.38 -38.49
C LYS A 83 -18.80 23.24 -37.53
N CYS A 84 -17.94 22.22 -37.53
CA CYS A 84 -18.14 21.05 -36.69
C CYS A 84 -17.66 21.31 -35.26
N ILE A 85 -18.52 21.09 -34.26
CA ILE A 85 -18.13 21.24 -32.84
C ILE A 85 -17.04 20.26 -32.39
N ASN A 86 -16.96 19.08 -33.00
CA ASN A 86 -16.04 18.02 -32.56
C ASN A 86 -14.64 18.13 -33.17
N CYS A 87 -14.54 18.47 -34.46
CA CYS A 87 -13.24 18.56 -35.17
C CYS A 87 -12.87 19.98 -35.62
N LYS A 88 -13.77 20.96 -35.45
CA LYS A 88 -13.59 22.35 -35.90
C LYS A 88 -13.39 22.51 -37.41
N GLY A 89 -13.73 21.50 -38.21
CA GLY A 89 -13.65 21.53 -39.67
C GLY A 89 -14.86 22.20 -40.35
N PRO A 90 -14.76 22.51 -41.65
CA PRO A 90 -15.79 23.21 -42.44
C PRO A 90 -16.89 22.24 -42.90
N HIS A 91 -17.65 21.71 -41.96
CA HIS A 91 -18.82 20.86 -42.20
C HIS A 91 -19.71 20.83 -40.95
N ASN A 92 -20.99 20.51 -41.12
CA ASN A 92 -21.90 20.33 -39.99
C ASN A 92 -21.53 19.14 -39.06
N ALA A 93 -21.98 19.18 -37.81
CA ALA A 93 -21.66 18.17 -36.78
C ALA A 93 -22.19 16.75 -37.07
N LYS A 94 -23.14 16.59 -38.00
CA LYS A 94 -23.75 15.30 -38.38
C LYS A 94 -23.04 14.61 -39.55
N SER A 95 -22.05 15.25 -40.15
CA SER A 95 -21.34 14.70 -41.31
C SER A 95 -20.62 13.39 -40.97
N THR A 96 -20.80 12.37 -41.81
CA THR A 96 -20.11 11.06 -41.71
C THR A 96 -18.64 11.15 -42.09
N SER A 97 -18.24 12.17 -42.84
CA SER A 97 -16.83 12.44 -43.19
C SER A 97 -16.03 13.08 -42.06
N CYS A 98 -16.69 13.41 -40.94
CA CYS A 98 -16.04 14.04 -39.79
C CYS A 98 -14.95 13.12 -39.19
N PRO A 99 -13.71 13.59 -39.00
CA PRO A 99 -12.65 12.79 -38.38
C PRO A 99 -13.01 12.29 -36.98
N ALA A 100 -13.77 13.09 -36.21
CA ALA A 100 -14.23 12.68 -34.88
C ALA A 100 -15.27 11.56 -34.95
N TYR A 101 -16.18 11.59 -35.94
CA TYR A 101 -17.16 10.53 -36.17
C TYR A 101 -16.46 9.21 -36.56
N ILE A 102 -15.52 9.28 -37.50
CA ILE A 102 -14.74 8.12 -37.96
C ILE A 102 -13.94 7.53 -36.80
N LYS A 103 -13.33 8.37 -35.95
CA LYS A 103 -12.59 7.94 -34.76
C LYS A 103 -13.48 7.17 -33.78
N GLU A 104 -14.65 7.70 -33.44
CA GLU A 104 -15.58 7.00 -32.54
C GLU A 104 -16.12 5.71 -33.16
N GLY A 105 -16.32 5.66 -34.48
CA GLY A 105 -16.65 4.44 -35.20
C GLY A 105 -15.58 3.35 -35.01
N LYS A 106 -14.30 3.69 -35.17
CA LYS A 106 -13.18 2.77 -34.92
C LYS A 106 -13.08 2.33 -33.45
N ILE A 107 -13.39 3.21 -32.50
CA ILE A 107 -13.43 2.86 -31.08
C ILE A 107 -14.54 1.84 -30.80
N LEU A 108 -15.72 1.99 -31.40
CA LEU A 108 -16.83 1.05 -31.24
C LEU A 108 -16.54 -0.30 -31.92
N GLU A 109 -15.89 -0.28 -33.08
CA GLU A 109 -15.39 -1.49 -33.74
C GLU A 109 -14.35 -2.21 -32.86
N PHE A 110 -13.41 -1.48 -32.27
CA PHE A 110 -12.42 -2.03 -31.35
C PHE A 110 -13.07 -2.62 -30.08
N LYS A 111 -14.04 -1.90 -29.50
CA LYS A 111 -14.85 -2.36 -28.36
C LYS A 111 -15.51 -3.71 -28.70
N CYS A 112 -16.14 -3.79 -29.86
CA CYS A 112 -16.86 -5.00 -30.30
C CYS A 112 -15.91 -6.19 -30.46
N ARG A 113 -14.74 -5.98 -31.09
CA ARG A 113 -13.74 -7.05 -31.33
C ARG A 113 -13.05 -7.56 -30.07
N ASN A 114 -12.84 -6.69 -29.08
CA ASN A 114 -12.10 -7.05 -27.85
C ASN A 114 -13.02 -7.38 -26.67
N HIS A 115 -14.34 -7.26 -26.83
CA HIS A 115 -15.33 -7.51 -25.78
C HIS A 115 -15.09 -6.70 -24.49
N ILE A 116 -14.66 -5.44 -24.62
CA ILE A 116 -14.35 -4.53 -23.51
C ILE A 116 -15.41 -3.42 -23.38
N THR A 117 -15.34 -2.68 -22.27
CA THR A 117 -16.22 -1.53 -22.07
C THR A 117 -15.86 -0.35 -23.00
N THR A 118 -16.79 0.58 -23.22
CA THR A 118 -16.56 1.75 -24.07
C THR A 118 -15.45 2.67 -23.55
N SER A 119 -15.36 2.85 -22.23
CA SER A 119 -14.33 3.64 -21.57
C SER A 119 -12.94 3.04 -21.76
N GLU A 120 -12.82 1.72 -21.56
CA GLU A 120 -11.57 0.99 -21.79
C GLU A 120 -11.15 1.05 -23.25
N ALA A 121 -12.09 0.81 -24.18
CA ALA A 121 -11.83 0.92 -25.61
C ALA A 121 -11.28 2.29 -26.00
N ARG A 122 -11.88 3.37 -25.48
CA ARG A 122 -11.40 4.73 -25.72
C ARG A 122 -9.99 4.96 -25.17
N ARG A 123 -9.68 4.45 -23.97
CA ARG A 123 -8.36 4.56 -23.34
C ARG A 123 -7.29 3.81 -24.15
N VAL A 124 -7.54 2.55 -24.49
CA VAL A 124 -6.60 1.70 -25.23
C VAL A 124 -6.39 2.23 -26.65
N TYR A 125 -7.47 2.60 -27.34
CA TYR A 125 -7.39 3.18 -28.68
C TYR A 125 -6.60 4.50 -28.68
N HIS A 126 -6.77 5.33 -27.64
CA HIS A 126 -5.97 6.55 -27.51
C HIS A 126 -4.50 6.23 -27.36
N LEU A 127 -4.13 5.33 -26.43
CA LEU A 127 -2.74 4.91 -26.19
C LEU A 127 -2.06 4.34 -27.44
N GLN A 128 -2.77 3.49 -28.19
CA GLN A 128 -2.23 2.88 -29.42
C GLN A 128 -1.99 3.89 -30.55
N ASN A 129 -2.76 4.99 -30.57
CA ASN A 129 -2.65 6.03 -31.60
C ASN A 129 -1.88 7.27 -31.12
N MET A 130 -1.33 7.28 -29.90
CA MET A 130 -0.50 8.38 -29.43
C MET A 130 0.87 8.33 -30.09
N LYS A 131 1.40 9.50 -30.44
CA LYS A 131 2.78 9.59 -30.94
C LYS A 131 3.73 9.35 -29.77
N TYR A 132 4.88 8.72 -30.05
CA TYR A 132 5.92 8.47 -29.04
C TYR A 132 6.29 9.74 -28.25
N SER A 133 6.41 10.88 -28.93
CA SER A 133 6.71 12.18 -28.32
C SER A 133 5.62 12.73 -27.38
N GLU A 134 4.38 12.26 -27.50
CA GLU A 134 3.28 12.64 -26.60
C GLU A 134 3.27 11.77 -25.35
N VAL A 135 3.61 10.48 -25.48
CA VAL A 135 3.74 9.53 -24.36
C VAL A 135 4.87 9.95 -23.41
N VAL A 136 5.98 10.47 -23.95
CA VAL A 136 7.10 10.98 -23.14
C VAL A 136 6.75 12.29 -22.41
N LYS A 137 5.81 13.09 -22.94
CA LYS A 137 5.40 14.36 -22.35
C LYS A 137 4.34 14.21 -21.25
N SER A 138 3.52 13.16 -21.30
CA SER A 138 2.66 12.84 -20.16
C SER A 138 3.53 12.40 -18.99
N PRO A 139 3.43 13.05 -17.81
CA PRO A 139 3.99 12.48 -16.59
C PRO A 139 3.41 11.08 -16.47
N PRO A 140 4.23 10.03 -16.23
CA PRO A 140 3.67 8.71 -16.02
C PRO A 140 2.70 8.84 -14.85
N ALA A 141 1.44 8.44 -15.03
CA ALA A 141 0.45 8.41 -13.96
C ALA A 141 0.94 7.60 -12.73
N SER A 142 1.98 6.79 -12.90
CA SER A 142 2.69 6.15 -11.81
C SER A 142 3.50 7.12 -10.94
N ALA A 143 4.09 8.20 -11.46
CA ALA A 143 4.89 9.13 -10.66
C ALA A 143 4.02 9.95 -9.70
N GLU A 144 2.85 10.41 -10.14
CA GLU A 144 1.93 11.19 -9.29
C GLU A 144 1.28 10.31 -8.21
N LEU A 145 0.93 9.06 -8.57
CA LEU A 145 0.47 8.05 -7.62
C LEU A 145 1.60 7.64 -6.66
N GLN A 146 2.83 7.44 -7.15
CA GLN A 146 3.99 7.12 -6.32
C GLN A 146 4.26 8.22 -5.33
N ASN A 147 4.29 9.49 -5.76
CA ASN A 147 4.49 10.62 -4.86
C ASN A 147 3.40 10.68 -3.78
N THR A 148 2.13 10.46 -4.15
CA THR A 148 1.01 10.43 -3.19
C THR A 148 1.15 9.28 -2.19
N VAL A 149 1.56 8.10 -2.66
CA VAL A 149 1.77 6.92 -1.81
C VAL A 149 2.96 7.14 -0.87
N THR A 150 4.07 7.68 -1.38
CA THR A 150 5.27 7.99 -0.59
C THR A 150 4.94 9.00 0.51
N LEU A 151 4.26 10.10 0.19
CA LEU A 151 3.87 11.12 1.17
C LEU A 151 2.97 10.55 2.28
N LYS A 152 2.01 9.67 1.92
CA LYS A 152 1.17 8.98 2.91
C LYS A 152 1.96 8.03 3.79
N PHE A 153 2.95 7.34 3.22
CA PHE A 153 3.79 6.42 3.96
C PHE A 153 4.72 7.16 4.94
N GLU A 154 5.31 8.28 4.51
CA GLU A 154 6.12 9.16 5.37
C GLU A 154 5.30 9.71 6.54
N ALA A 155 4.08 10.19 6.29
CA ALA A 155 3.19 10.67 7.36
C ALA A 155 2.84 9.57 8.39
N LEU A 156 2.62 8.34 7.92
CA LEU A 156 2.39 7.20 8.81
C LEU A 156 3.63 6.85 9.64
N LEU A 157 4.81 6.83 9.02
CA LEU A 157 6.07 6.59 9.73
C LEU A 157 6.32 7.63 10.81
N GLN A 158 6.08 8.90 10.50
CA GLN A 158 6.25 9.99 11.45
C GLN A 158 5.29 9.85 12.65
N SER A 159 4.01 9.54 12.39
CA SER A 159 3.04 9.31 13.45
C SER A 159 3.40 8.12 14.35
N VAL A 160 3.92 7.03 13.79
CA VAL A 160 4.39 5.88 14.57
C VAL A 160 5.61 6.25 15.40
N ASN A 161 6.55 7.02 14.84
CA ASN A 161 7.75 7.46 15.55
C ASN A 161 7.40 8.35 16.76
N GLU A 162 6.50 9.31 16.60
CA GLU A 162 6.02 10.16 17.70
C GLU A 162 5.38 9.35 18.84
N LYS A 163 4.59 8.32 18.49
CA LYS A 163 3.99 7.42 19.49
C LYS A 163 5.04 6.58 20.22
N PHE A 164 6.08 6.15 19.52
CA PHE A 164 7.15 5.37 20.10
C PHE A 164 7.98 6.19 21.10
N GLU A 165 8.33 7.43 20.75
CA GLU A 165 9.03 8.35 21.64
C GLU A 165 8.21 8.67 22.90
N SER A 166 6.91 8.94 22.73
CA SER A 166 6.01 9.16 23.87
C SER A 166 5.94 7.95 24.80
N LEU A 167 5.93 6.74 24.24
CA LEU A 167 5.93 5.50 25.02
C LEU A 167 7.25 5.31 25.78
N ILE A 168 8.40 5.53 25.13
CA ILE A 168 9.72 5.46 25.77
C ILE A 168 9.79 6.42 26.95
N GLN A 169 9.36 7.66 26.76
CA GLN A 169 9.37 8.67 27.81
C GLN A 169 8.50 8.24 29.00
N SER A 170 7.28 7.73 28.75
CA SER A 170 6.40 7.23 29.81
C SER A 170 7.00 6.05 30.58
N VAL A 171 7.65 5.12 29.89
CA VAL A 171 8.32 3.98 30.52
C VAL A 171 9.50 4.46 31.37
N ASN A 172 10.30 5.39 30.85
CA ASN A 172 11.45 5.93 31.58
C ASN A 172 11.00 6.65 32.86
N GLU A 173 9.95 7.48 32.79
CA GLU A 173 9.39 8.14 33.97
C GLU A 173 8.89 7.15 35.03
N LYS A 174 8.26 6.05 34.62
CA LYS A 174 7.82 5.00 35.55
C LYS A 174 9.01 4.29 36.20
N PHE A 175 10.05 4.03 35.42
CA PHE A 175 11.26 3.37 35.90
C PHE A 175 12.02 4.24 36.91
N GLU A 176 12.17 5.54 36.63
CA GLU A 176 12.77 6.52 37.55
C GLU A 176 11.99 6.59 38.87
N LYS A 177 10.65 6.66 38.80
CA LYS A 177 9.79 6.65 40.01
C LYS A 177 9.95 5.36 40.82
N GLN A 178 10.02 4.20 40.18
CA GLN A 178 10.27 2.93 40.88
C GLN A 178 11.65 2.89 41.52
N THR A 179 12.68 3.38 40.82
CA THR A 179 14.06 3.41 41.31
C THR A 179 14.19 4.33 42.53
N ALA A 180 13.54 5.51 42.48
CA ALA A 180 13.48 6.44 43.61
C ALA A 180 12.78 5.83 44.83
N PHE A 181 11.64 5.15 44.62
CA PHE A 181 10.93 4.46 45.70
C PHE A 181 11.78 3.37 46.35
N PHE A 182 12.48 2.57 45.55
CA PHE A 182 13.37 1.53 46.05
C PHE A 182 14.56 2.12 46.83
N ALA A 183 15.15 3.20 46.33
CA ALA A 183 16.22 3.92 47.03
C ALA A 183 15.75 4.43 48.38
N GLU A 184 14.56 5.04 48.45
CA GLU A 184 13.97 5.51 49.72
C GLU A 184 13.71 4.36 50.70
N MET A 185 13.17 3.24 50.21
CA MET A 185 12.94 2.05 51.03
C MET A 185 14.25 1.48 51.60
N LEU A 186 15.32 1.42 50.79
CA LEU A 186 16.64 1.02 51.25
C LEU A 186 17.20 1.97 52.31
N HIS A 187 17.10 3.28 52.10
CA HIS A 187 17.54 4.28 53.06
C HIS A 187 16.84 4.12 54.42
N LYS A 188 15.51 3.97 54.43
CA LYS A 188 14.72 3.72 55.64
C LYS A 188 15.10 2.42 56.36
N THR A 189 15.40 1.37 55.60
CA THR A 189 15.80 0.07 56.15
C THR A 189 17.17 0.18 56.82
N ILE A 190 18.14 0.82 56.16
CA ILE A 190 19.47 1.07 56.71
C ILE A 190 19.36 1.90 57.99
N GLU A 191 18.55 2.96 57.98
CA GLU A 191 18.35 3.82 59.15
C GLU A 191 17.75 3.05 60.34
N SER A 192 16.74 2.20 60.10
CA SER A 192 16.16 1.36 61.15
C SER A 192 17.17 0.36 61.72
N ILE A 193 17.98 -0.28 60.87
CA ILE A 193 19.05 -1.18 61.30
C ILE A 193 20.06 -0.42 62.17
N MET A 194 20.50 0.76 61.73
CA MET A 194 21.44 1.60 62.47
C MET A 194 20.87 2.01 63.83
N GLN A 195 19.61 2.46 63.90
CA GLN A 195 18.95 2.83 65.15
C GLN A 195 18.85 1.65 66.12
N ASN A 196 18.50 0.46 65.64
CA ASN A 196 18.45 -0.76 66.46
C ASN A 196 19.85 -1.14 66.98
N MET A 197 20.88 -1.03 66.14
CA MET A 197 22.28 -1.24 66.55
C MET A 197 22.71 -0.25 67.65
N TYR A 198 22.40 1.04 67.51
CA TYR A 198 22.70 2.05 68.53
C TYR A 198 22.03 1.75 69.87
N LYS A 199 20.76 1.31 69.85
CA LYS A 199 20.04 0.91 71.08
C LYS A 199 20.69 -0.29 71.78
N ILE A 200 21.09 -1.31 71.02
CA ILE A 200 21.78 -2.50 71.58
C ILE A 200 23.11 -2.08 72.21
N ILE A 201 23.90 -1.23 71.53
CA ILE A 201 25.18 -0.74 72.04
C ILE A 201 24.97 0.08 73.33
N ALA A 202 23.98 0.97 73.37
CA ALA A 202 23.68 1.78 74.56
C ALA A 202 23.24 0.93 75.77
N GLN A 203 22.36 -0.06 75.56
CA GLN A 203 21.91 -0.98 76.62
C GLN A 203 23.05 -1.86 77.18
N SER A 204 24.01 -2.23 76.33
CA SER A 204 25.19 -2.99 76.77
C SER A 204 26.17 -2.16 77.60
N LEU A 205 26.09 -0.82 77.52
CA LEU A 205 26.95 0.10 78.27
C LEU A 205 26.38 0.43 79.66
N GLU A 206 25.05 0.36 79.84
CA GLU A 206 24.36 0.64 81.10
C GLU A 206 24.25 -0.59 82.03
N THR A 207 24.48 -1.81 81.53
CA THR A 207 24.36 -3.07 82.31
C THR A 207 25.66 -3.54 82.97
N THR A 208 26.74 -2.75 82.90
CA THR A 208 28.04 -3.12 83.47
C THR A 208 28.49 -2.18 84.58
N THR A 209 27.89 -2.29 85.75
CA THR A 209 28.51 -1.92 87.04
C THR A 209 29.06 -3.18 87.74
N SER A 210 30.22 -3.68 87.26
CA SER A 210 31.25 -4.51 87.98
C SER A 210 30.84 -5.89 88.61
N PRO A 211 31.75 -6.87 88.91
CA PRO A 211 33.22 -6.87 88.82
C PRO A 211 33.88 -8.06 88.07
N THR A 212 35.11 -7.80 87.59
CA THR A 212 36.25 -8.72 87.33
C THR A 212 36.03 -10.12 86.72
N ARG A 213 36.50 -10.32 85.47
CA ARG A 213 37.32 -11.50 85.11
C ARG A 213 38.15 -11.26 83.85
N LYS A 214 39.48 -11.32 83.99
CA LYS A 214 40.47 -11.22 82.89
C LYS A 214 40.26 -12.38 81.89
N LYS A 215 40.13 -12.07 80.59
CA LYS A 215 40.47 -13.01 79.50
C LYS A 215 41.25 -12.28 78.41
N LYS A 216 42.27 -13.00 77.91
CA LYS A 216 43.47 -12.52 77.22
C LYS A 216 43.19 -11.99 75.80
N LEU A 217 43.90 -10.92 75.45
CA LEU A 217 44.06 -10.35 74.12
C LEU A 217 45.03 -11.20 73.28
N PRO A 218 44.67 -11.67 72.07
CA PRO A 218 45.66 -12.09 71.09
C PRO A 218 46.24 -10.86 70.41
N LYS A 219 47.57 -10.76 70.48
CA LYS A 219 48.38 -9.73 69.83
C LYS A 219 48.51 -10.03 68.34
N ASN A 220 48.44 -8.96 67.54
CA ASN A 220 49.12 -8.69 66.26
C ASN A 220 48.15 -8.07 65.25
N LEU A 221 48.04 -6.75 65.27
CA LEU A 221 47.67 -5.97 64.10
C LEU A 221 48.73 -4.89 63.95
N ASP A 222 49.70 -5.16 63.08
CA ASP A 222 50.75 -4.21 62.74
C ASP A 222 50.22 -3.28 61.64
N LEU A 223 50.36 -1.97 61.87
CA LEU A 223 50.02 -0.88 60.96
C LEU A 223 51.33 -0.24 60.48
N SER A 224 51.69 -0.44 59.21
CA SER A 224 52.51 0.45 58.35
C SER A 224 52.87 -0.33 57.06
N TYR A 225 53.00 0.18 55.83
CA TYR A 225 52.82 1.48 55.18
C TYR A 225 52.88 1.24 53.64
N LYS A 226 51.85 1.69 52.90
CA LYS A 226 51.75 2.37 51.55
C LYS A 226 52.80 2.14 50.42
N PRO A 227 52.57 2.62 49.16
CA PRO A 227 51.38 2.66 48.29
C PRO A 227 51.66 2.30 46.80
N SER A 228 50.64 2.08 45.96
CA SER A 228 50.71 2.40 44.53
C SER A 228 49.42 3.06 44.05
N TYR A 229 49.58 4.14 43.28
CA TYR A 229 48.63 5.22 43.02
C TYR A 229 47.48 4.88 42.05
N ALA A 230 46.35 5.55 42.31
CA ALA A 230 45.39 6.16 41.37
C ALA A 230 44.55 5.23 40.47
N MET A 231 43.24 5.42 40.28
CA MET A 231 42.25 6.38 40.78
C MET A 231 40.87 5.80 40.42
N GLY A 232 39.86 5.98 41.28
CA GLY A 232 38.44 5.86 40.88
C GLY A 232 37.62 4.77 41.59
N CYS A 233 37.13 5.08 42.79
CA CYS A 233 36.00 4.40 43.42
C CYS A 233 34.79 4.37 42.44
N ARG A 234 33.87 3.40 42.44
CA ARG A 234 32.98 3.11 43.58
C ARG A 234 32.04 1.93 43.21
N TRP A 235 32.09 0.87 44.04
CA TRP A 235 31.00 -0.04 44.45
C TRP A 235 30.26 -0.92 43.40
N GLN A 236 30.65 -2.21 43.45
CA GLN A 236 29.85 -3.45 43.44
C GLN A 236 28.56 -3.58 42.62
N GLU A 237 28.68 -4.38 41.56
CA GLU A 237 27.97 -5.65 41.38
C GLU A 237 26.57 -5.79 41.99
N ARG A 238 25.54 -5.65 41.15
CA ARG A 238 24.58 -6.72 40.79
C ARG A 238 23.44 -6.15 39.95
N ALA A 239 23.53 -6.28 38.63
CA ALA A 239 22.34 -6.47 37.78
C ALA A 239 22.76 -7.04 36.43
N ARG A 240 21.95 -7.99 35.97
CA ARG A 240 22.12 -8.91 34.85
C ARG A 240 22.20 -8.21 33.48
N TYR A 241 23.07 -8.76 32.64
CA TYR A 241 23.01 -8.90 31.17
C TYR A 241 22.30 -7.82 30.34
N LEU A 242 23.12 -7.11 29.58
CA LEU A 242 22.82 -6.32 28.40
C LEU A 242 22.30 -7.23 27.26
N VAL A 243 21.15 -6.89 26.66
CA VAL A 243 20.81 -7.34 25.29
C VAL A 243 20.47 -6.10 24.48
N VAL A 244 21.40 -5.74 23.59
CA VAL A 244 21.22 -4.76 22.52
C VAL A 244 20.55 -5.48 21.35
N LEU A 245 19.39 -5.01 20.90
CA LEU A 245 18.83 -5.42 19.61
C LEU A 245 19.05 -4.30 18.60
N PHE A 246 19.95 -4.55 17.65
CA PHE A 246 20.02 -3.83 16.39
C PHE A 246 18.79 -4.19 15.56
N PHE A 247 17.99 -3.18 15.19
CA PHE A 247 17.11 -3.28 14.02
C PHE A 247 17.87 -2.70 12.82
N GLN A 248 18.48 -3.58 12.03
CA GLN A 248 18.83 -3.26 10.66
C GLN A 248 17.78 -3.85 9.73
N SER A 249 17.29 -3.02 8.82
CA SER A 249 16.31 -3.34 7.80
C SER A 249 16.71 -4.53 6.93
N LYS A 250 15.68 -5.28 6.50
CA LYS A 250 15.50 -6.05 5.26
C LYS A 250 15.27 -7.56 5.47
N ASN A 251 14.18 -7.98 4.83
CA ASN A 251 13.74 -9.33 4.47
C ASN A 251 12.84 -10.07 5.47
N PHE A 252 11.54 -9.84 5.25
CA PHE A 252 10.48 -10.80 5.53
C PHE A 252 10.75 -12.12 4.82
N VAL A 253 10.86 -13.22 5.58
CA VAL A 253 10.54 -14.57 5.11
C VAL A 253 9.83 -15.29 6.25
N PHE A 254 8.54 -15.60 6.06
CA PHE A 254 7.78 -16.47 6.94
C PHE A 254 8.17 -17.93 6.68
N TYR A 255 8.59 -18.66 7.71
CA TYR A 255 8.49 -20.13 7.75
C TYR A 255 8.13 -20.58 9.17
N PHE A 256 6.99 -21.24 9.29
CA PHE A 256 6.56 -21.99 10.47
C PHE A 256 7.20 -23.38 10.45
N ALA A 257 7.77 -23.84 11.57
CA ALA A 257 7.94 -25.28 11.84
C ALA A 257 8.09 -25.56 13.37
N PRO A 258 7.40 -26.57 13.94
CA PRO A 258 7.47 -26.92 15.35
C PRO A 258 8.38 -28.13 15.66
N PHE A 259 8.76 -28.25 16.94
CA PHE A 259 9.02 -29.48 17.72
C PHE A 259 10.21 -30.42 17.34
N GLN A 260 11.29 -30.29 18.12
CA GLN A 260 12.02 -31.34 18.86
C GLN A 260 12.39 -32.69 18.17
N ARG A 261 13.70 -32.94 17.97
CA ARG A 261 14.34 -34.24 18.28
C ARG A 261 15.87 -34.18 18.33
N LEU A 262 16.41 -34.74 19.41
CA LEU A 262 17.78 -35.24 19.56
C LEU A 262 18.10 -36.30 18.51
N LEU A 263 19.31 -36.26 17.93
CA LEU A 263 20.32 -37.32 18.04
C LEU A 263 21.56 -36.95 17.21
N SER A 264 22.70 -37.04 17.89
CA SER A 264 24.06 -37.10 17.37
C SER A 264 24.26 -38.25 16.39
N ASN A 265 24.98 -38.00 15.28
CA ASN A 265 25.93 -38.92 14.64
C ASN A 265 26.73 -38.13 13.59
N VAL A 266 28.04 -37.93 13.76
CA VAL A 266 29.16 -38.76 13.27
C VAL A 266 29.87 -38.06 12.09
N LEU A 267 31.09 -37.61 12.37
CA LEU A 267 32.29 -37.55 11.53
C LEU A 267 32.24 -36.85 10.14
N ASN A 268 32.99 -35.75 10.09
CA ASN A 268 33.77 -35.18 8.97
C ASN A 268 34.50 -36.25 8.09
N PRO A 269 35.19 -35.87 6.99
CA PRO A 269 34.82 -35.17 5.75
C PRO A 269 35.08 -36.09 4.52
N PHE A 270 34.84 -35.67 3.26
CA PHE A 270 35.73 -35.93 2.09
C PHE A 270 35.12 -35.48 0.74
N PHE A 271 35.91 -34.62 0.07
CA PHE A 271 36.24 -34.53 -1.36
C PHE A 271 35.34 -33.88 -2.42
N LEU A 272 36.02 -32.91 -3.03
CA LEU A 272 35.88 -32.21 -4.29
C LEU A 272 35.88 -33.12 -5.54
N THR A 273 35.26 -32.55 -6.59
CA THR A 273 35.54 -32.68 -8.03
C THR A 273 35.32 -34.02 -8.75
N GLN A 274 34.29 -34.03 -9.60
CA GLN A 274 34.48 -34.08 -11.06
C GLN A 274 33.67 -32.95 -11.71
#